data_AF-K2BY00-F1
#
_entry.id   AF-K2BY00-F1
#
_cell.length_a   1.000
_cell.length_b   1.000
_cell.length_c   1.000
_cell.angle_alpha   90.00
_cell.angle_beta   90.00
_cell.angle_gamma   90.00
#
_symmetry.space_group_name_H-M   'P 1'
#
loop_
_entity.id
_entity.type
_entity.pdbx_description
1 polymer ?
#
loop_
_entity_poly.entity_id
_entity_poly.type
_entity_poly.pdbx_seq_one_letter_code
_entity_poly.pdbx_strand_id
1 'polypeptide(L)'
;MLKHIIAITVISLIIIISMPYTQQMLQYVVAAHDWISDMLKEVFSVDQAGDIIRQLIALLVIPLVVSLIPAIIYWLARRQKLPYFMELVWVVWLVQTAAIVITFKAA
;
A
#
# COMPACT_ATOMS: atom_id res chain seq x y z
N MET A 1 0.97 -1.41 34.58
CA MET A 1 -0.12 -2.35 34.25
C MET A 1 -1.38 -1.63 33.74
N LEU A 2 -2.13 -0.89 34.58
CA LEU A 2 -3.41 -0.25 34.17
C LEU A 2 -3.31 0.70 32.96
N LYS A 3 -2.25 1.51 32.90
CA LYS A 3 -1.97 2.43 31.76
C LYS A 3 -1.79 1.70 30.43
N HIS A 4 -1.19 0.50 30.45
CA HIS A 4 -1.01 -0.32 29.25
C HIS A 4 -2.32 -0.96 28.81
N ILE A 5 -3.13 -1.44 29.76
CA ILE A 5 -4.45 -2.00 29.47
C ILE A 5 -5.33 -0.95 28.80
N ILE A 6 -5.39 0.26 29.37
CA ILE A 6 -6.16 1.37 28.80
C ILE A 6 -5.63 1.74 27.40
N ALA A 7 -4.31 1.82 27.21
CA ALA A 7 -3.72 2.11 25.91
C ALA A 7 -4.10 1.07 24.85
N ILE A 8 -4.02 -0.23 25.19
CA ILE A 8 -4.38 -1.32 24.28
C ILE A 8 -5.88 -1.27 23.96
N THR A 9 -6.76 -1.03 24.94
CA THR A 9 -8.20 -0.91 24.72
C THR A 9 -8.54 0.26 23.79
N VAL A 10 -7.91 1.42 24.00
CA VAL A 10 -8.12 2.60 23.15
C VAL A 10 -7.62 2.36 21.73
N ILE A 11 -6.44 1.75 21.57
CA ILE A 11 -5.89 1.39 20.25
C ILE A 11 -6.81 0.42 19.52
N SER A 12 -7.32 -0.62 20.20
CA SER A 12 -8.27 -1.57 19.61
C SER A 12 -9.56 -0.90 19.16
N LEU A 13 -10.09 0.04 19.95
CA LEU A 13 -11.27 0.84 19.57
C LEU A 13 -11.03 1.70 18.34
N ILE A 14 -9.86 2.36 18.27
CA ILE A 14 -9.45 3.15 17.11
C ILE A 14 -9.36 2.26 15.87
N ILE A 15 -8.81 1.05 15.98
CA ILE A 15 -8.71 0.10 14.87
C ILE A 15 -10.10 -0.30 14.36
N ILE A 16 -11.03 -0.62 15.26
CA ILE A 16 -12.41 -1.02 14.89
C ILE A 16 -13.12 0.11 14.15
N ILE A 17 -13.02 1.34 14.65
CA ILE A 17 -13.64 2.51 14.01
C ILE A 17 -12.95 2.84 12.67
N SER A 18 -11.65 2.56 12.56
CA SER A 18 -10.86 2.80 11.34
C SER A 18 -11.01 1.70 10.27
N MET A 19 -11.61 0.56 10.61
CA MET A 19 -11.79 -0.59 9.72
C MET A 19 -12.42 -0.27 8.36
N PRO A 20 -13.51 0.53 8.25
CA PRO A 20 -14.06 0.92 6.95
C PRO A 20 -13.07 1.77 6.12
N TYR A 21 -12.31 2.66 6.76
CA TYR A 21 -11.29 3.46 6.09
C TYR A 21 -10.12 2.59 5.60
N THR A 22 -9.72 1.58 6.37
CA THR A 22 -8.70 0.61 5.97
C THR A 22 -9.15 -0.20 4.74
N GLN A 23 -10.40 -0.66 4.72
CA GLN A 23 -10.96 -1.37 3.55
C GLN A 23 -11.01 -0.47 2.32
N GLN A 24 -11.45 0.79 2.49
CA GLN A 24 -11.50 1.75 1.39
C GLN A 24 -10.09 2.10 0.87
N MET A 25 -9.10 2.25 1.75
CA MET A 25 -7.69 2.39 1.36
C MET A 25 -7.19 1.17 0.58
N LEU A 26 -7.51 -0.04 1.03
CA LEU A 26 -7.15 -1.28 0.33
C LEU A 26 -7.75 -1.32 -1.07
N GLN A 27 -9.02 -0.94 -1.23
CA GLN A 27 -9.66 -0.82 -2.53
C GLN A 27 -8.96 0.19 -3.43
N TYR A 28 -8.55 1.35 -2.90
CA TYR A 28 -7.78 2.33 -3.67
C TYR A 28 -6.40 1.79 -4.09
N VAL A 29 -5.72 1.04 -3.22
CA VAL A 29 -4.43 0.42 -3.55
C VAL A 29 -4.58 -0.63 -4.65
N VAL A 30 -5.61 -1.46 -4.59
CA VAL A 30 -5.93 -2.45 -5.62
C VAL A 30 -6.33 -1.77 -6.93
N ALA A 31 -7.19 -0.76 -6.90
CA ALA A 31 -7.57 -0.02 -8.09
C ALA A 31 -6.39 0.71 -8.74
N ALA A 32 -5.45 1.24 -7.93
CA ALA A 32 -4.21 1.80 -8.44
C ALA A 32 -3.31 0.73 -9.09
N HIS A 33 -3.29 -0.49 -8.54
CA HIS A 33 -2.60 -1.62 -9.15
C HIS A 33 -3.19 -1.94 -10.53
N ASP A 34 -4.51 -2.07 -10.61
CA ASP A 34 -5.21 -2.38 -11.85
C ASP A 34 -5.01 -1.28 -12.90
N TRP A 35 -5.03 -0.01 -12.49
CA TRP A 35 -4.80 1.12 -13.39
C TRP A 35 -3.38 1.16 -13.95
N ILE A 36 -2.36 1.00 -13.10
CA ILE A 36 -0.95 0.96 -13.52
C ILE A 36 -0.72 -0.24 -14.43
N SER A 37 -1.27 -1.39 -14.04
CA SER A 37 -1.29 -2.57 -14.88
C SER A 37 -1.89 -2.17 -16.23
N ASP A 38 -3.11 -1.66 -16.33
CA ASP A 38 -3.76 -1.36 -17.61
C ASP A 38 -2.99 -0.38 -18.50
N MET A 39 -2.25 0.58 -17.93
CA MET A 39 -1.30 1.40 -18.69
C MET A 39 -0.11 0.60 -19.25
N LEU A 40 0.46 -0.32 -18.47
CA LEU A 40 1.54 -1.22 -18.90
C LEU A 40 1.10 -2.22 -19.97
N LYS A 41 -0.21 -2.46 -20.10
CA LYS A 41 -0.81 -3.38 -21.10
C LYS A 41 -0.53 -2.89 -22.53
N GLU A 42 -0.52 -1.58 -22.75
CA GLU A 42 -0.17 -0.99 -24.06
C GLU A 42 1.31 -1.21 -24.41
N VAL A 43 2.20 -1.21 -23.41
CA VAL A 43 3.66 -1.29 -23.59
C VAL A 43 4.18 -2.73 -23.61
N PHE A 44 3.56 -3.65 -22.86
CA PHE A 44 4.00 -5.05 -22.68
C PHE A 44 3.00 -6.07 -23.25
N SER A 45 2.35 -5.74 -24.36
CA SER A 45 1.18 -6.43 -24.92
C SER A 45 1.41 -7.82 -25.55
N VAL A 46 2.61 -8.40 -25.52
CA VAL A 46 2.96 -9.44 -26.52
C VAL A 46 3.07 -10.88 -26.00
N ASP A 47 3.21 -11.16 -24.70
CA ASP A 47 3.34 -12.58 -24.28
C ASP A 47 3.10 -12.84 -22.79
N GLN A 48 2.99 -14.12 -22.41
CA GLN A 48 2.82 -14.56 -21.01
C GLN A 48 3.94 -14.04 -20.08
N ALA A 49 5.14 -13.83 -20.62
CA ALA A 49 6.27 -13.20 -19.92
C ALA A 49 6.02 -11.70 -19.65
N GLY A 50 5.33 -11.00 -20.55
CA GLY A 50 4.96 -9.59 -20.40
C GLY A 50 3.98 -9.37 -19.25
N ASP A 51 3.03 -10.30 -19.05
CA ASP A 51 2.07 -10.21 -17.95
C ASP A 51 2.74 -10.41 -16.58
N ILE A 52 3.69 -11.35 -16.47
CA ILE A 52 4.48 -11.55 -15.24
C ILE A 52 5.33 -10.31 -14.92
N ILE A 53 6.02 -9.76 -15.92
CA ILE A 53 6.85 -8.56 -15.76
C ILE A 53 5.98 -7.37 -15.33
N ARG A 54 4.80 -7.22 -15.90
CA ARG A 54 3.84 -6.17 -15.57
C ARG A 54 3.34 -6.26 -14.14
N GLN A 55 3.00 -7.46 -13.66
CA GLN A 55 2.60 -7.68 -12.26
C GLN A 55 3.76 -7.38 -11.29
N LEU A 56 4.99 -7.78 -11.63
CA LEU A 56 6.19 -7.48 -10.82
C LEU A 56 6.49 -5.98 -10.75
N ILE A 57 6.39 -5.27 -11.88
CA ILE A 57 6.57 -3.82 -11.92
C ILE A 57 5.49 -3.13 -11.09
N ALA A 58 4.23 -3.53 -11.25
CA ALA A 58 3.13 -2.96 -10.48
C ALA A 58 3.33 -3.18 -8.96
N LEU A 59 3.77 -4.37 -8.54
CA LEU A 59 4.10 -4.69 -7.14
C LEU A 59 5.20 -3.78 -6.56
N LEU A 60 6.16 -3.33 -7.37
CA LEU A 60 7.27 -2.48 -6.93
C LEU A 60 6.96 -0.98 -7.01
N VAL A 61 6.19 -0.56 -8.01
CA VAL A 61 5.89 0.86 -8.26
C VAL A 61 4.87 1.40 -7.26
N ILE A 62 3.85 0.60 -6.91
CA ILE A 62 2.76 1.05 -6.04
C ILE A 62 3.23 1.46 -4.64
N PRO A 63 4.03 0.68 -3.91
CA PRO A 63 4.50 1.10 -2.59
C PRO A 63 5.35 2.36 -2.67
N LEU A 64 6.10 2.54 -3.76
CA LEU A 64 6.90 3.74 -4.00
C LEU A 64 5.99 4.96 -4.20
N VAL A 65 4.98 4.86 -5.07
CA VAL A 65 4.04 5.97 -5.37
C VAL A 65 3.16 6.29 -4.17
N VAL A 66 2.62 5.27 -3.50
CA VAL A 66 1.73 5.43 -2.34
C VAL A 66 2.47 6.03 -1.15
N SER A 67 3.72 5.61 -0.89
CA SER A 67 4.54 6.22 0.17
C SER A 67 5.07 7.61 -0.19
N LEU A 68 5.13 7.96 -1.49
CA LEU A 68 5.48 9.30 -1.94
C LEU A 68 4.44 10.34 -1.52
N ILE A 69 3.16 9.97 -1.46
CA ILE A 69 2.07 10.88 -1.05
C ILE A 69 2.30 11.44 0.36
N PRO A 70 2.43 10.63 1.44
CA PRO A 70 2.72 11.15 2.78
C PRO A 70 4.10 11.82 2.84
N ALA A 71 5.08 11.38 2.04
CA ALA A 71 6.40 12.03 1.99
C ALA A 71 6.32 13.46 1.43
N ILE A 72 5.53 13.69 0.38
CA ILE A 72 5.29 15.02 -0.20
C ILE A 72 4.52 15.89 0.78
N ILE A 73 3.49 15.35 1.45
CA ILE A 73 2.72 16.09 2.47
C ILE A 73 3.64 16.52 3.61
N TYR A 74 4.50 15.62 4.11
CA TYR A 74 5.46 15.94 5.16
C TYR A 74 6.49 16.97 4.70
N TRP A 75 7.01 16.82 3.47
CA TRP A 75 7.95 17.78 2.90
C TRP A 75 7.30 19.15 2.70
N LEU A 76 6.03 19.24 2.33
CA LEU A 76 5.33 20.51 2.17
C LEU A 76 5.14 21.21 3.53
N ALA A 77 4.81 20.45 4.58
CA ALA A 77 4.60 20.99 5.93
C ALA A 77 5.89 21.35 6.66
N ARG A 78 6.94 20.53 6.54
CA ARG A 78 8.20 20.68 7.30
C ARG A 78 9.40 21.10 6.46
N ARG A 79 9.30 21.16 5.12
CA ARG A 79 10.39 21.43 4.17
C ARG A 79 11.62 20.52 4.33
N GLN A 80 11.46 19.40 5.05
CA GLN A 80 12.52 18.43 5.33
C GLN A 80 12.17 17.09 4.68
N LYS A 81 13.20 16.35 4.26
CA LYS A 81 13.02 14.98 3.74
C LYS A 81 12.53 14.10 4.88
N LEU A 82 11.56 13.23 4.59
CA LEU A 82 11.02 12.30 5.58
C LEU A 82 12.11 11.25 5.91
N PRO A 83 12.64 11.19 7.14
CA PRO A 83 13.78 10.34 7.48
C PRO A 83 13.48 8.84 7.37
N TYR A 84 12.22 8.45 7.55
CA TYR A 84 11.74 7.05 7.54
C TYR A 84 11.04 6.65 6.24
N PHE A 85 11.42 7.25 5.10
CA PHE A 85 10.71 7.06 3.83
C PHE A 85 10.79 5.60 3.37
N MET A 86 11.98 5.02 3.45
CA MET A 86 12.19 3.63 3.06
C MET A 86 11.41 2.64 3.93
N GLU A 87 11.28 2.91 5.23
CA GLU A 87 10.48 2.09 6.14
C GLU A 87 8.99 2.14 5.77
N LEU A 88 8.49 3.32 5.39
CA LEU A 88 7.13 3.50 4.88
C LEU A 88 6.89 2.70 3.58
N VAL A 89 7.83 2.78 2.63
CA VAL A 89 7.78 1.98 1.39
C VAL A 89 7.69 0.49 1.72
N TRP A 90 8.52 0.01 2.64
CA TRP A 90 8.54 -1.40 3.07
C TRP A 90 7.23 -1.84 3.73
N VAL A 91 6.65 -1.01 4.61
CA VAL A 91 5.37 -1.31 5.25
C VAL A 91 4.26 -1.41 4.20
N VAL A 92 4.18 -0.46 3.27
CA VAL A 92 3.17 -0.49 2.20
C VAL A 92 3.38 -1.71 1.30
N TRP A 93 4.63 -2.05 0.96
CA TRP A 93 4.93 -3.22 0.14
C TRP A 93 4.55 -4.53 0.82
N LEU A 94 4.82 -4.68 2.13
CA LEU A 94 4.41 -5.85 2.91
C LEU A 94 2.90 -5.99 2.97
N VAL A 95 2.17 -4.90 3.24
CA VAL A 95 0.70 -4.90 3.29
C VAL A 95 0.11 -5.28 1.93
N GLN A 96 0.64 -4.69 0.84
CA GLN A 96 0.21 -5.01 -0.51
C GLN A 96 0.47 -6.48 -0.87
N THR A 97 1.68 -6.97 -0.64
CA THR A 97 2.04 -8.36 -0.94
C THR A 97 1.17 -9.33 -0.15
N ALA A 98 0.94 -9.07 1.14
CA ALA A 98 0.03 -9.87 1.96
C ALA A 98 -1.41 -9.85 1.42
N ALA A 99 -1.91 -8.67 1.05
CA ALA A 99 -3.25 -8.52 0.49
C ALA A 99 -3.45 -9.34 -0.79
N ILE A 100 -2.48 -9.27 -1.72
CA ILE A 100 -2.51 -10.02 -2.98
C ILE A 100 -2.47 -11.52 -2.70
N VAL A 101 -1.56 -12.00 -1.85
CA VAL A 101 -1.46 -13.44 -1.51
C VAL A 101 -2.76 -13.97 -0.90
N ILE A 102 -3.40 -13.20 -0.01
CA ILE A 102 -4.66 -13.60 0.62
C ILE A 102 -5.80 -13.63 -0.40
N THR A 103 -5.90 -12.63 -1.29
CA THR A 103 -6.93 -12.61 -2.34
C THR A 103 -6.71 -13.71 -3.38
N PHE A 104 -5.46 -14.03 -3.72
CA PHE A 104 -5.12 -15.12 -4.64
C PHE A 104 -5.43 -16.50 -4.06
N LYS A 105 -5.31 -16.68 -2.74
CA LYS A 105 -5.68 -17.94 -2.05
C LYS A 105 -7.20 -18.09 -1.86
N ALA A 106 -7.96 -17.01 -1.98
CA ALA A 106 -9.41 -17.02 -1.85
C ALA A 106 -10.15 -17.28 -3.18
N ALA A 107 -9.43 -17.36 -4.30
CA ALA A 107 -9.92 -17.77 -5.62
C ALA A 107 -9.58 -19.24 -5.90
#